data_AF-A0A1R2BBL9-F1
#
_entry.id   AF-A0A1R2BBL9-F1
#
_cell.length_a   1.000
_cell.length_b   1.000
_cell.length_c   1.000
_cell.angle_alpha   90.00
_cell.angle_beta   90.00
_cell.angle_gamma   90.00
#
_symmetry.space_group_name_H-M   'P 1'
#
loop_
_entity.id
_entity.type
_entity.pdbx_description
1 polymer ?
#
loop_
_entity_poly.entity_id
_entity_poly.type
_entity_poly.pdbx_seq_one_letter_code
_entity_poly.pdbx_strand_id
1 'polypeptide(L)'
;MVEYYDGYVSSSVFSFISAVACCYALVLNYRRNKLSKSAQANLILVLTLFYLITNVSSLLPGILMEKNSSLCKAQAGITIFSALAGILWTGYIALYMYIKCYRENSNFHDGIWVPLIIVILFCVMSTAFPLGYDEVGFSDGSGWCWIKPNKPYHLYSFVYILYYIPVWIVIVWNMYAYIKIIRKVNEQFRTDEGRALSKSLIWYPFIAFVFYLPQSLSRFIESGLYNPKEDKPDDFINFKIFACCWIRLLGFANSVAYGITGHFQQRGGYASPKV
;
A
#
# COMPACT_ATOMS: atom_id res chain seq x y z
N MET A 1 -9.22 -22.26 17.68
CA MET A 1 -10.35 -21.70 16.91
C MET A 1 -10.68 -20.28 17.33
N VAL A 2 -10.70 -19.97 18.64
CA VAL A 2 -10.99 -18.63 19.19
C VAL A 2 -10.04 -17.55 18.64
N GLU A 3 -8.73 -17.78 18.68
CA GLU A 3 -7.73 -16.80 18.17
C GLU A 3 -7.86 -16.49 16.67
N TYR A 4 -8.30 -17.46 15.86
CA TYR A 4 -8.53 -17.25 14.43
C TYR A 4 -9.72 -16.34 14.17
N TYR A 5 -10.75 -16.47 15.01
CA TYR A 5 -11.95 -15.65 14.95
C TYR A 5 -11.64 -14.21 15.37
N ASP A 6 -10.88 -14.03 16.45
CA ASP A 6 -10.51 -12.71 16.98
C ASP A 6 -9.66 -11.91 15.98
N GLY A 7 -8.68 -12.55 15.34
CA GLY A 7 -7.87 -11.93 14.30
C GLY A 7 -8.68 -11.50 13.07
N TYR A 8 -9.64 -12.33 12.63
CA TYR A 8 -10.51 -12.01 11.50
C TYR A 8 -11.46 -10.85 11.81
N VAL A 9 -12.17 -10.90 12.95
CA VAL A 9 -13.11 -9.85 13.36
C VAL A 9 -12.39 -8.52 13.48
N SER A 10 -11.23 -8.52 14.15
CA SER A 10 -10.41 -7.32 14.32
C SER A 10 -10.00 -6.75 12.96
N SER A 11 -9.37 -7.57 12.09
CA SER A 11 -8.95 -7.12 10.76
C SER A 11 -10.12 -6.59 9.93
N SER A 12 -11.30 -7.21 10.03
CA SER A 12 -12.49 -6.80 9.29
C SER A 12 -12.96 -5.40 9.67
N VAL A 13 -12.94 -5.06 10.96
CA VAL A 13 -13.29 -3.70 11.44
C VAL A 13 -12.35 -2.67 10.83
N PHE A 14 -11.03 -2.90 10.87
CA PHE A 14 -10.05 -1.97 10.30
C PHE A 14 -10.16 -1.88 8.78
N SER A 15 -10.36 -3.00 8.09
CA SER A 15 -10.61 -3.01 6.64
C SER A 15 -11.89 -2.27 6.27
N PHE A 16 -12.96 -2.37 7.07
CA PHE A 16 -14.21 -1.64 6.85
C PHE A 16 -14.00 -0.13 6.97
N ILE A 17 -13.37 0.34 8.04
CA ILE A 17 -13.04 1.76 8.25
C ILE A 17 -12.21 2.29 7.07
N SER A 18 -11.20 1.53 6.67
CA SER A 18 -10.32 1.86 5.55
C SER A 18 -11.06 1.92 4.22
N ALA A 19 -11.97 0.97 3.96
CA ALA A 19 -12.80 0.94 2.77
C ALA A 19 -13.75 2.15 2.71
N VAL A 20 -14.41 2.52 3.82
CA VAL A 20 -15.27 3.72 3.88
C VAL A 20 -14.46 4.97 3.56
N ALA A 21 -13.27 5.11 4.14
CA ALA A 21 -12.39 6.25 3.85
C ALA A 21 -11.92 6.29 2.39
N CYS A 22 -11.59 5.14 1.80
CA CYS A 22 -11.25 5.05 0.38
C CYS A 22 -12.44 5.42 -0.52
N CYS A 23 -13.66 4.96 -0.21
CA CYS A 23 -14.88 5.35 -0.92
C CYS A 23 -15.12 6.86 -0.85
N TYR A 24 -14.99 7.44 0.35
CA TYR A 24 -15.14 8.89 0.53
C TYR A 24 -14.08 9.66 -0.27
N ALA A 25 -12.82 9.25 -0.22
CA ALA A 25 -11.74 9.86 -1.00
C ALA A 25 -11.97 9.71 -2.51
N LEU A 26 -12.45 8.56 -2.99
CA LEU A 26 -12.80 8.36 -4.40
C LEU A 26 -13.89 9.33 -4.85
N VAL A 27 -14.98 9.48 -4.08
CA VAL A 27 -16.07 10.41 -4.39
C VAL A 27 -15.56 11.86 -4.43
N LEU A 28 -14.78 12.27 -3.45
CA LEU A 28 -14.19 13.62 -3.42
C LEU A 28 -13.28 13.87 -4.63
N ASN A 29 -12.36 12.94 -4.91
CA ASN A 29 -11.39 13.10 -5.99
C ASN A 29 -12.06 12.99 -7.36
N TYR A 30 -13.10 12.19 -7.52
CA TYR A 30 -13.89 12.11 -8.73
C TYR A 30 -14.60 13.43 -9.02
N ARG A 31 -15.28 14.00 -8.01
CA ARG A 31 -15.92 15.32 -8.13
C ARG A 31 -14.92 16.42 -8.46
N ARG A 32 -13.76 16.44 -7.80
CA ARG A 32 -12.69 17.41 -8.08
C ARG A 32 -12.08 17.22 -9.47
N ASN A 33 -11.86 15.98 -9.92
CA ASN A 33 -11.31 15.71 -11.24
C ASN A 33 -12.27 16.15 -12.35
N LYS A 34 -13.59 15.94 -12.17
CA LYS A 34 -14.60 16.47 -13.09
C LYS A 34 -14.53 17.99 -13.23
N LEU A 35 -14.14 18.70 -12.17
CA LEU A 35 -14.02 20.16 -12.16
C LEU A 35 -12.66 20.65 -12.68
N SER A 36 -11.55 20.01 -12.29
CA SER A 36 -10.19 20.53 -12.51
C SER A 36 -9.39 19.78 -13.58
N LYS A 37 -9.80 18.57 -13.99
CA LYS A 37 -9.08 17.67 -14.94
C LYS A 37 -7.57 17.54 -14.67
N SER A 38 -7.17 17.57 -13.40
CA SER A 38 -5.75 17.54 -13.01
C SER A 38 -5.19 16.12 -13.08
N ALA A 39 -4.02 15.94 -13.72
CA ALA A 39 -3.29 14.67 -13.76
C ALA A 39 -3.04 14.10 -12.35
N GLN A 40 -2.81 14.98 -11.36
CA GLN A 40 -2.61 14.61 -9.96
C GLN A 40 -3.83 13.94 -9.34
N ALA A 41 -5.05 14.37 -9.72
CA ALA A 41 -6.28 13.75 -9.24
C ALA A 41 -6.44 12.31 -9.77
N ASN A 42 -6.06 12.07 -11.04
CA ASN A 42 -6.08 10.72 -11.62
C ASN A 42 -5.11 9.77 -10.89
N LEU A 43 -3.93 10.25 -10.49
CA LEU A 43 -2.98 9.44 -9.73
C LEU A 43 -3.56 9.00 -8.38
N ILE A 44 -4.22 9.91 -7.67
CA ILE A 44 -4.84 9.61 -6.37
C ILE A 44 -6.04 8.66 -6.52
N LEU A 45 -6.82 8.82 -7.59
CA LEU A 45 -7.95 7.92 -7.89
C LEU A 45 -7.49 6.48 -8.09
N VAL A 46 -6.42 6.25 -8.85
CA VAL A 46 -5.85 4.91 -9.04
C VAL A 46 -5.31 4.35 -7.71
N LEU A 47 -4.60 5.17 -6.93
CA LEU A 47 -4.09 4.75 -5.62
C LEU A 47 -5.21 4.27 -4.68
N THR A 48 -6.26 5.08 -4.56
CA THR A 48 -7.40 4.81 -3.67
C THR A 48 -8.21 3.61 -4.14
N LEU A 49 -8.28 3.37 -5.45
CA LEU A 49 -8.91 2.16 -5.99
C LEU A 49 -8.15 0.88 -5.60
N PHE A 50 -6.81 0.85 -5.69
CA PHE A 50 -6.03 -0.32 -5.26
C PHE A 50 -6.21 -0.62 -3.77
N TYR A 51 -6.19 0.40 -2.91
CA TYR A 51 -6.45 0.19 -1.48
C TYR A 51 -7.90 -0.20 -1.18
N LEU A 52 -8.88 0.32 -1.93
CA LEU A 52 -10.26 -0.13 -1.78
C LEU A 52 -10.39 -1.62 -2.10
N ILE A 53 -9.83 -2.08 -3.23
CA ILE A 53 -9.84 -3.50 -3.62
C ILE A 53 -9.19 -4.36 -2.54
N THR A 54 -8.05 -3.93 -2.00
CA THR A 54 -7.32 -4.64 -0.93
C THR A 54 -8.15 -4.79 0.35
N ASN A 55 -8.89 -3.74 0.73
CA ASN A 55 -9.71 -3.77 1.93
C ASN A 55 -10.98 -4.59 1.73
N VAL A 56 -11.64 -4.44 0.58
CA VAL A 56 -12.85 -5.22 0.24
C VAL A 56 -12.53 -6.70 0.14
N SER A 57 -11.41 -7.10 -0.47
CA SER A 57 -11.00 -8.50 -0.53
C SER A 57 -10.79 -9.10 0.87
N SER A 58 -10.43 -8.26 1.84
CA SER A 58 -10.10 -8.70 3.20
C SER A 58 -11.29 -8.71 4.15
N LEU A 59 -12.42 -8.14 3.72
CA LEU A 59 -13.73 -8.33 4.35
C LEU A 59 -14.35 -9.68 4.01
N LEU A 60 -13.82 -10.41 3.02
CA LEU A 60 -14.29 -11.75 2.73
C LEU A 60 -13.85 -12.70 3.87
N PRO A 61 -14.78 -13.48 4.45
CA PRO A 61 -14.49 -14.34 5.58
C PRO A 61 -13.61 -15.52 5.18
N GLY A 62 -12.30 -15.36 5.34
CA GLY A 62 -11.34 -16.44 5.10
C GLY A 62 -11.55 -17.63 6.04
N ILE A 63 -12.16 -17.42 7.21
CA ILE A 63 -12.45 -18.47 8.19
C ILE A 63 -13.60 -19.39 7.78
N LEU A 64 -14.52 -18.92 6.95
CA LEU A 64 -15.63 -19.70 6.40
C LEU A 64 -15.24 -20.43 5.11
N MET A 65 -14.04 -20.14 4.59
CA MET A 65 -13.52 -20.76 3.38
C MET A 65 -12.70 -21.99 3.75
N GLU A 66 -12.91 -23.10 3.05
CA GLU A 66 -12.02 -24.26 3.17
C GLU A 66 -10.58 -23.85 2.85
N LYS A 67 -9.60 -24.38 3.60
CA LYS A 67 -8.18 -23.98 3.57
C LYS A 67 -7.51 -24.04 2.18
N ASN A 68 -8.12 -24.75 1.23
CA ASN A 68 -7.65 -24.90 -0.16
C ASN A 68 -8.73 -24.55 -1.22
N SER A 69 -9.81 -23.89 -0.82
CA SER A 69 -10.87 -23.47 -1.75
C SER A 69 -10.33 -22.49 -2.81
N SER A 70 -10.94 -22.52 -3.99
CA SER A 70 -10.67 -21.55 -5.07
C SER A 70 -10.92 -20.11 -4.61
N LEU A 71 -11.89 -19.91 -3.72
CA LEU A 71 -12.20 -18.62 -3.10
C LEU A 71 -11.05 -18.09 -2.24
N CYS A 72 -10.41 -18.95 -1.43
CA CYS A 72 -9.25 -18.57 -0.62
C CYS A 72 -8.05 -18.17 -1.49
N LYS A 73 -7.81 -18.91 -2.58
CA LYS A 73 -6.76 -18.58 -3.56
C LYS A 73 -7.05 -17.24 -4.26
N ALA A 74 -8.29 -17.02 -4.68
CA ALA A 74 -8.71 -15.77 -5.29
C ALA A 74 -8.58 -14.59 -4.32
N GLN A 75 -9.00 -14.75 -3.06
CA GLN A 75 -8.85 -13.72 -2.02
C GLN A 75 -7.39 -13.32 -1.82
N ALA A 76 -6.49 -14.31 -1.67
CA ALA A 76 -5.07 -14.05 -1.51
C ALA A 76 -4.49 -13.35 -2.74
N GLY A 77 -4.82 -13.85 -3.94
CA GLY A 77 -4.36 -13.28 -5.20
C GLY A 77 -4.74 -11.82 -5.36
N ILE A 78 -6.03 -11.50 -5.17
CA ILE A 78 -6.53 -10.12 -5.23
C ILE A 78 -5.81 -9.25 -4.20
N THR A 79 -5.68 -9.72 -2.96
CA THR A 79 -5.07 -8.95 -1.87
C THR A 79 -3.58 -8.66 -2.13
N ILE A 80 -2.81 -9.66 -2.59
CA ILE A 80 -1.39 -9.51 -2.94
C ILE A 80 -1.25 -8.53 -4.10
N PHE A 81 -2.02 -8.74 -5.17
CA PHE A 81 -2.00 -7.91 -6.36
C PHE A 81 -2.28 -6.45 -6.02
N SER A 82 -3.39 -6.18 -5.33
CA SER A 82 -3.84 -4.82 -5.07
C SER A 82 -2.99 -4.11 -4.02
N ALA A 83 -2.46 -4.83 -3.01
CA ALA A 83 -1.56 -4.24 -2.03
C ALA A 83 -0.21 -3.86 -2.66
N LEU A 84 0.36 -4.75 -3.50
CA LEU A 84 1.60 -4.49 -4.23
C LEU A 84 1.43 -3.35 -5.25
N ALA A 85 0.32 -3.34 -5.98
CA ALA A 85 -0.01 -2.28 -6.92
C ALA A 85 -0.15 -0.93 -6.20
N GLY A 86 -0.82 -0.91 -5.04
CA GLY A 86 -0.98 0.27 -4.20
C GLY A 86 0.37 0.87 -3.81
N ILE A 87 1.29 0.08 -3.27
CA ILE A 87 2.61 0.59 -2.88
C ILE A 87 3.45 1.03 -4.08
N LEU A 88 3.55 0.24 -5.15
CA LEU A 88 4.29 0.63 -6.37
C LEU A 88 3.76 1.93 -6.96
N TRP A 89 2.44 2.12 -6.91
CA TRP A 89 1.81 3.36 -7.33
C TRP A 89 2.19 4.55 -6.46
N THR A 90 2.38 4.39 -5.14
CA THR A 90 2.96 5.46 -4.31
C THR A 90 4.38 5.83 -4.76
N GLY A 91 5.19 4.84 -5.15
CA GLY A 91 6.53 5.07 -5.69
C GLY A 91 6.51 5.84 -7.01
N TYR A 92 5.55 5.51 -7.89
CA TYR A 92 5.34 6.29 -9.12
C TYR A 92 4.88 7.72 -8.82
N ILE A 93 3.97 7.92 -7.86
CA ILE A 93 3.56 9.26 -7.42
C ILE A 93 4.77 10.06 -6.92
N ALA A 94 5.64 9.46 -6.12
CA ALA A 94 6.86 10.12 -5.66
C ALA A 94 7.83 10.42 -6.79
N LEU A 95 7.98 9.52 -7.77
CA LEU A 95 8.79 9.75 -8.98
C LEU A 95 8.24 10.92 -9.80
N TYR A 96 6.93 10.94 -10.03
CA TYR A 96 6.24 12.02 -10.74
C TYR A 96 6.48 13.37 -10.06
N MET A 97 6.31 13.42 -8.73
CA MET A 97 6.57 14.63 -7.94
C MET A 97 8.05 15.02 -7.95
N TYR A 98 8.96 14.07 -7.87
CA TYR A 98 10.39 14.33 -7.93
C TYR A 98 10.79 14.95 -9.27
N ILE A 99 10.27 14.42 -10.38
CA ILE A 99 10.61 14.95 -11.70
C ILE A 99 9.98 16.34 -11.91
N LYS A 100 8.71 16.54 -11.57
CA LYS A 100 8.00 17.80 -11.79
C LYS A 100 8.43 18.90 -10.80
N CYS A 101 8.56 18.60 -9.52
CA CYS A 101 8.89 19.61 -8.50
C CYS A 101 10.40 19.76 -8.25
N TYR A 102 11.15 18.65 -8.21
CA TYR A 102 12.59 18.71 -7.92
C TYR A 102 13.45 18.90 -9.17
N ARG A 103 13.18 18.19 -10.26
CA ARG A 103 13.93 18.37 -11.52
C ARG A 103 13.36 19.43 -12.45
N GLU A 104 12.15 19.94 -12.17
CA GLU A 104 11.45 20.95 -13.00
C GLU A 104 11.34 20.54 -14.48
N ASN A 105 11.31 19.23 -14.76
CA ASN A 105 11.25 18.75 -16.13
C ASN A 105 9.79 18.72 -16.62
N SER A 106 9.38 19.79 -17.27
CA SER A 106 8.03 19.94 -17.84
C SER A 106 7.71 18.88 -18.90
N ASN A 107 8.72 18.41 -19.64
CA ASN A 107 8.59 17.42 -20.72
C ASN A 107 8.32 15.99 -20.22
N PHE A 108 8.29 15.77 -18.91
CA PHE A 108 7.92 14.47 -18.38
C PHE A 108 6.46 14.15 -18.70
N HIS A 109 6.25 12.97 -19.28
CA HIS A 109 4.95 12.51 -19.78
C HIS A 109 3.91 12.44 -18.66
N ASP A 110 2.82 13.19 -18.80
CA ASP A 110 1.72 13.26 -17.83
C ASP A 110 0.69 12.12 -17.97
N GLY A 111 0.89 11.23 -18.94
CA GLY A 111 -0.03 10.12 -19.18
C GLY A 111 0.14 8.97 -18.18
N ILE A 112 -1.00 8.52 -17.67
CA ILE A 112 -1.12 7.51 -16.60
C ILE A 112 -1.03 6.06 -17.09
N TRP A 113 -1.28 5.82 -18.37
CA TRP A 113 -1.50 4.46 -18.89
C TRP A 113 -0.23 3.61 -18.93
N VAL A 114 0.88 4.16 -19.41
CA VAL A 114 2.17 3.45 -19.47
C VAL A 114 2.63 2.99 -18.07
N PRO A 115 2.75 3.86 -17.04
CA PRO A 115 3.15 3.41 -15.72
C PRO A 115 2.12 2.47 -15.09
N LEU A 116 0.83 2.66 -15.36
CA LEU A 116 -0.22 1.76 -14.87
C LEU A 116 -0.06 0.35 -15.44
N ILE A 117 0.19 0.22 -16.74
CA ILE A 117 0.43 -1.08 -17.39
C ILE A 117 1.67 -1.76 -16.79
N ILE A 118 2.77 -1.01 -16.59
CA ILE A 118 3.99 -1.56 -15.98
C ILE A 118 3.72 -2.09 -14.57
N VAL A 119 3.02 -1.31 -13.74
CA VAL A 119 2.65 -1.72 -12.37
C VAL A 119 1.75 -2.96 -12.39
N ILE A 120 0.73 -2.97 -13.25
CA ILE A 120 -0.19 -4.11 -13.37
C ILE A 120 0.56 -5.37 -13.81
N LEU A 121 1.41 -5.30 -14.84
CA LEU A 121 2.18 -6.45 -15.34
C LEU A 121 3.09 -7.02 -14.26
N PHE A 122 3.81 -6.16 -13.54
CA PHE A 122 4.66 -6.59 -12.43
C PHE A 122 3.83 -7.27 -11.33
N CYS A 123 2.70 -6.67 -10.93
CA CYS A 123 1.85 -7.23 -9.88
C CYS A 123 1.21 -8.56 -10.28
N VAL A 124 0.79 -8.71 -11.54
CA VAL A 124 0.27 -9.97 -12.08
C VAL A 124 1.35 -11.04 -11.99
N MET A 125 2.57 -10.75 -12.43
CA MET A 125 3.70 -11.68 -12.37
C MET A 125 4.01 -12.10 -10.93
N SER A 126 4.12 -11.13 -10.00
CA SER A 126 4.38 -11.40 -8.58
C SER A 126 3.26 -12.18 -7.89
N THR A 127 2.02 -12.06 -8.36
CA THR A 127 0.86 -12.74 -7.78
C THR A 127 0.62 -14.14 -8.37
N ALA A 128 0.80 -14.28 -9.68
CA ALA A 128 0.61 -15.54 -10.39
C ALA A 128 1.61 -16.61 -9.93
N PHE A 129 2.84 -16.19 -9.60
CA PHE A 129 3.89 -17.12 -9.20
C PHE A 129 3.53 -17.90 -7.92
N PRO A 130 3.21 -17.28 -6.75
CA PRO A 130 2.78 -18.03 -5.56
C PRO A 130 1.50 -18.85 -5.74
N LEU A 131 0.59 -18.43 -6.62
CA LEU A 131 -0.64 -19.16 -6.91
C LEU A 131 -0.38 -20.44 -7.71
N GLY A 132 0.58 -20.42 -8.63
CA GLY A 132 0.94 -21.57 -9.47
C GLY A 132 1.57 -22.75 -8.71
N TYR A 133 2.16 -22.49 -7.53
CA TYR A 133 2.83 -23.50 -6.70
C TYR A 133 1.98 -24.01 -5.51
N ASP A 134 0.69 -23.68 -5.48
CA ASP A 134 -0.24 -24.03 -4.39
C ASP A 134 0.30 -23.65 -3.01
N GLU A 135 0.92 -22.49 -2.91
CA GLU A 135 1.51 -21.99 -1.67
C GLU A 135 0.53 -21.13 -0.89
N VAL A 136 -0.70 -21.01 -1.35
CA VAL A 136 -1.70 -20.15 -0.72
C VAL A 136 -2.59 -20.95 0.23
N GLY A 137 -2.94 -20.32 1.35
CA GLY A 137 -4.15 -20.63 2.07
C GLY A 137 -4.24 -19.85 3.37
N PHE A 138 -5.05 -20.34 4.29
CA PHE A 138 -5.32 -19.62 5.52
C PHE A 138 -4.04 -19.48 6.37
N SER A 139 -3.74 -18.25 6.79
CA SER A 139 -2.59 -17.93 7.63
C SER A 139 -3.04 -17.69 9.07
N ASP A 140 -2.43 -18.41 10.01
CA ASP A 140 -2.80 -18.36 11.42
C ASP A 140 -2.65 -16.96 12.00
N GLY A 141 -3.62 -16.50 12.81
CA GLY A 141 -3.63 -15.16 13.41
C GLY A 141 -3.91 -13.99 12.45
N SER A 142 -3.94 -14.20 11.13
CA SER A 142 -4.26 -13.11 10.17
C SER A 142 -5.74 -13.06 9.77
N GLY A 143 -6.49 -14.16 9.85
CA GLY A 143 -7.92 -14.17 9.50
C GLY A 143 -8.24 -14.09 8.00
N TRP A 144 -7.23 -14.07 7.12
CA TRP A 144 -7.41 -14.10 5.67
C TRP A 144 -6.45 -15.08 4.99
N CYS A 145 -6.70 -15.32 3.69
CA CYS A 145 -5.86 -16.17 2.86
C CYS A 145 -4.58 -15.46 2.39
N TRP A 146 -3.43 -16.07 2.68
CA TRP A 146 -2.12 -15.55 2.34
C TRP A 146 -1.19 -16.68 1.88
N ILE A 147 0.05 -16.37 1.57
CA ILE A 147 1.07 -17.37 1.22
C ILE A 147 1.54 -18.07 2.51
N LYS A 148 1.45 -19.41 2.52
CA LYS A 148 1.82 -20.31 3.62
C LYS A 148 3.35 -20.47 3.70
N PRO A 149 3.94 -20.47 4.89
CA PRO A 149 5.38 -20.73 5.07
C PRO A 149 5.78 -22.22 5.01
N ASN A 150 4.85 -23.16 4.77
CA ASN A 150 5.04 -24.60 5.05
C ASN A 150 5.67 -25.46 3.94
N LYS A 151 6.31 -24.87 2.92
CA LYS A 151 6.95 -25.60 1.81
C LYS A 151 8.46 -25.30 1.77
N PRO A 152 9.31 -26.15 1.14
CA PRO A 152 10.76 -26.03 1.25
C PRO A 152 11.25 -24.60 1.00
N TYR A 153 12.21 -24.16 1.81
CA TYR A 153 12.74 -22.79 1.94
C TYR A 153 12.94 -22.03 0.61
N HIS A 154 13.23 -22.75 -0.48
CA HIS A 154 13.45 -22.20 -1.81
C HIS A 154 12.24 -21.45 -2.38
N LEU A 155 11.02 -21.93 -2.18
CA LEU A 155 9.84 -21.30 -2.78
C LEU A 155 9.34 -20.09 -2.00
N TYR A 156 9.37 -20.18 -0.67
CA TYR A 156 9.01 -19.08 0.23
C TYR A 156 9.92 -17.86 0.07
N SER A 157 11.17 -18.07 -0.35
CA SER A 157 12.13 -17.00 -0.67
C SER A 157 11.64 -16.10 -1.83
N PHE A 158 10.87 -16.65 -2.78
CA PHE A 158 10.31 -15.85 -3.88
C PHE A 158 9.25 -14.86 -3.42
N VAL A 159 8.52 -15.14 -2.34
CA VAL A 159 7.56 -14.19 -1.77
C VAL A 159 8.28 -12.93 -1.29
N TYR A 160 9.41 -13.10 -0.62
CA TYR A 160 10.24 -11.96 -0.21
C TYR A 160 10.78 -11.21 -1.41
N ILE A 161 11.27 -11.92 -2.42
CA ILE A 161 11.86 -11.32 -3.62
C ILE A 161 10.82 -10.56 -4.45
N LEU A 162 9.63 -11.13 -4.63
CA LEU A 162 8.60 -10.60 -5.54
C LEU A 162 7.62 -9.64 -4.88
N TYR A 163 7.54 -9.63 -3.53
CA TYR A 163 6.65 -8.75 -2.78
C TYR A 163 7.42 -7.80 -1.85
N TYR A 164 8.12 -8.33 -0.83
CA TYR A 164 8.70 -7.49 0.22
C TYR A 164 9.90 -6.65 -0.24
N ILE A 165 10.79 -7.19 -1.06
CA ILE A 165 11.94 -6.43 -1.60
C ILE A 165 11.43 -5.22 -2.42
N PRO A 166 10.51 -5.38 -3.39
CA PRO A 166 9.91 -4.26 -4.10
C PRO A 166 9.24 -3.24 -3.17
N VAL A 167 8.48 -3.70 -2.17
CA VAL A 167 7.83 -2.83 -1.17
C VAL A 167 8.87 -1.95 -0.48
N TRP A 168 9.95 -2.54 0.04
CA TRP A 168 10.97 -1.80 0.79
C TRP A 168 11.80 -0.89 -0.11
N ILE A 169 12.11 -1.30 -1.35
CA ILE A 169 12.74 -0.42 -2.35
C ILE A 169 11.87 0.83 -2.58
N VAL A 170 10.56 0.65 -2.72
CA VAL A 170 9.63 1.77 -2.92
C VAL A 170 9.54 2.65 -1.68
N ILE A 171 9.53 2.08 -0.47
CA ILE A 171 9.53 2.86 0.78
C ILE A 171 10.79 3.73 0.88
N VAL A 172 11.97 3.15 0.61
CA VAL A 172 13.24 3.89 0.61
C VAL A 172 13.25 4.97 -0.47
N TRP A 173 12.77 4.65 -1.68
CA TRP A 173 12.62 5.60 -2.77
C TRP A 173 11.70 6.77 -2.38
N ASN A 174 10.54 6.49 -1.80
CA ASN A 174 9.62 7.50 -1.31
C ASN A 174 10.32 8.42 -0.30
N MET A 175 10.99 7.87 0.70
CA MET A 175 11.75 8.67 1.68
C MET A 175 12.76 9.58 0.98
N TYR A 176 13.59 9.04 0.09
CA TYR A 176 14.58 9.80 -0.66
C TYR A 176 13.96 10.94 -1.47
N ALA A 177 12.95 10.63 -2.28
CA ALA A 177 12.29 11.59 -3.17
C ALA A 177 11.65 12.73 -2.38
N TYR A 178 10.87 12.42 -1.33
CA TYR A 178 10.20 13.43 -0.52
C TYR A 178 11.18 14.28 0.28
N ILE A 179 12.28 13.72 0.81
CA ILE A 179 13.33 14.51 1.47
C ILE A 179 13.92 15.54 0.51
N LYS A 180 14.22 15.15 -0.74
CA LYS A 180 14.75 16.06 -1.77
C LYS A 180 13.75 17.15 -2.15
N ILE A 181 12.48 16.79 -2.34
CA ILE A 181 11.40 17.74 -2.64
C ILE A 181 11.25 18.75 -1.50
N ILE A 182 11.15 18.28 -0.25
CA ILE A 182 10.96 19.14 0.92
C ILE A 182 12.12 20.12 1.09
N ARG A 183 13.37 19.66 0.94
CA ARG A 183 14.55 20.54 1.02
C ARG A 183 14.48 21.64 -0.02
N LYS A 184 14.20 21.29 -1.28
CA LYS A 184 14.09 22.27 -2.36
C LYS A 184 12.94 23.25 -2.16
N VAL A 185 11.76 22.78 -1.73
CA VAL A 185 10.61 23.65 -1.44
C VAL A 185 10.94 24.62 -0.31
N ASN A 186 11.62 24.17 0.75
CA ASN A 186 12.02 25.04 1.85
C ASN A 186 13.08 26.09 1.44
N GLU A 187 13.97 25.75 0.49
CA GLU A 187 14.96 26.66 -0.06
C GLU A 187 14.32 27.72 -0.97
N GLN A 188 13.40 27.30 -1.86
CA GLN A 188 12.75 28.17 -2.84
C GLN A 188 11.61 29.02 -2.25
N PHE A 189 10.79 28.44 -1.36
CA PHE A 189 9.63 29.10 -0.78
C PHE A 189 9.87 29.39 0.70
N ARG A 190 10.50 30.54 0.98
CA ARG A 190 10.62 31.07 2.35
C ARG A 190 9.31 31.62 2.92
N THR A 191 8.23 31.59 2.14
CA THR A 191 6.88 32.01 2.53
C THR A 191 6.19 30.98 3.43
N ASP A 192 5.20 31.42 4.22
CA ASP A 192 4.46 30.55 5.14
C ASP A 192 3.66 29.46 4.40
N GLU A 193 3.19 29.75 3.18
CA GLU A 193 2.52 28.79 2.29
C GLU A 193 3.45 27.62 1.90
N GLY A 194 4.71 27.91 1.54
CA GLY A 194 5.72 26.89 1.23
C GLY A 194 6.03 25.98 2.42
N ARG A 195 6.11 26.55 3.63
CA ARG A 195 6.30 25.79 4.86
C ARG A 195 5.11 24.90 5.21
N ALA A 196 3.89 25.38 5.05
CA ALA A 196 2.68 24.57 5.25
C ALA A 196 2.65 23.38 4.27
N LEU A 197 3.03 23.63 3.01
CA LEU A 197 3.14 22.61 1.98
C LEU A 197 4.18 21.54 2.33
N SER A 198 5.39 21.95 2.72
CA SER A 198 6.48 21.06 3.17
C SER A 198 6.09 20.22 4.39
N LYS A 199 5.37 20.80 5.36
CA LYS A 199 4.87 20.06 6.53
C LYS A 199 3.86 18.97 6.13
N SER A 200 3.02 19.21 5.12
CA SER A 200 2.13 18.16 4.61
C SER A 200 2.88 17.04 3.88
N LEU A 201 4.02 17.36 3.25
CA LEU A 201 4.82 16.43 2.44
C LEU A 201 5.56 15.37 3.26
N ILE A 202 5.85 15.65 4.53
CA ILE A 202 6.64 14.74 5.37
C ILE A 202 5.87 13.46 5.74
N TRP A 203 4.53 13.53 5.75
CA TRP A 203 3.69 12.41 6.16
C TRP A 203 3.64 11.29 5.13
N TYR A 204 3.75 11.61 3.84
CA TYR A 204 3.64 10.62 2.76
C TYR A 204 4.64 9.46 2.85
N PRO A 205 5.97 9.70 2.96
CA PRO A 205 6.93 8.60 3.11
C PRO A 205 6.82 7.89 4.46
N PHE A 206 6.42 8.61 5.51
CA PHE A 206 6.32 8.07 6.86
C PHE A 206 5.16 7.09 7.00
N ILE A 207 4.01 7.37 6.37
CA ILE A 207 2.85 6.48 6.34
C ILE A 207 3.25 5.09 5.84
N ALA A 208 3.87 4.99 4.66
CA ALA A 208 4.23 3.69 4.11
C ALA A 208 5.17 2.90 5.04
N PHE A 209 6.19 3.56 5.61
CA PHE A 209 7.12 2.93 6.54
C PHE A 209 6.42 2.41 7.81
N VAL A 210 5.66 3.28 8.48
CA VAL A 210 5.02 2.94 9.76
C VAL A 210 4.00 1.81 9.61
N PHE A 211 3.27 1.77 8.50
CA PHE A 211 2.26 0.74 8.28
C PHE A 211 2.84 -0.60 7.82
N TYR A 212 3.88 -0.60 6.99
CA TYR A 212 4.52 -1.85 6.52
C TYR A 212 5.50 -2.46 7.52
N LEU A 213 6.06 -1.68 8.45
CA LEU A 213 7.09 -2.18 9.37
C LEU A 213 6.57 -3.31 10.29
N PRO A 214 5.45 -3.17 11.04
CA PRO A 214 4.96 -4.26 11.91
C PRO A 214 4.65 -5.52 11.11
N GLN A 215 4.04 -5.37 9.93
CA GLN A 215 3.70 -6.49 9.06
C GLN A 215 4.95 -7.22 8.57
N SER A 216 5.96 -6.49 8.11
CA SER A 216 7.23 -7.07 7.63
C SER A 216 7.96 -7.79 8.77
N LEU A 217 8.00 -7.20 9.97
CA LEU A 217 8.59 -7.81 11.15
C LEU A 217 7.87 -9.10 11.54
N SER A 218 6.53 -9.10 11.56
CA SER A 218 5.76 -10.30 11.88
C SER A 218 6.08 -11.47 10.95
N ARG A 219 6.27 -11.19 9.65
CA ARG A 219 6.62 -12.23 8.66
C ARG A 219 8.07 -12.67 8.75
N PHE A 220 8.98 -11.73 8.96
CA PHE A 220 10.39 -12.06 9.16
C PHE A 220 10.57 -13.00 10.37
N ILE A 221 9.95 -12.66 11.50
CA ILE A 221 9.94 -13.48 12.72
C ILE A 221 9.31 -14.85 12.43
N GLU A 222 8.13 -14.89 11.79
CA GLU A 222 7.45 -16.14 11.41
C GLU A 222 8.34 -17.06 10.56
N SER A 223 9.20 -16.48 9.73
CA SER A 223 10.06 -17.23 8.82
C SER A 223 11.42 -17.64 9.36
N GLY A 224 11.99 -16.83 10.26
CA GLY A 224 13.37 -16.98 10.72
C GLY A 224 13.51 -17.60 12.10
N LEU A 225 12.49 -17.46 12.97
CA LEU A 225 12.58 -17.81 14.38
C LEU A 225 11.68 -18.99 14.77
N TYR A 226 10.59 -19.22 14.04
CA TYR A 226 9.63 -20.27 14.40
C TYR A 226 9.64 -21.40 13.38
N ASN A 227 9.78 -22.62 13.90
CA ASN A 227 9.63 -23.82 13.10
C ASN A 227 8.12 -24.04 12.85
N PRO A 228 7.65 -24.26 11.61
CA PRO A 228 6.22 -24.48 11.34
C PRO A 228 5.58 -25.69 12.05
N LYS A 229 6.37 -26.48 12.78
CA LYS A 229 5.95 -27.63 13.59
C LYS A 229 5.86 -27.35 15.10
N GLU A 230 6.35 -26.21 15.56
CA GLU A 230 6.28 -25.81 16.97
C GLU A 230 5.12 -24.83 17.20
N ASP A 231 4.47 -24.94 18.35
CA ASP A 231 3.42 -24.02 18.76
C ASP A 231 4.00 -22.60 18.90
N LYS A 232 3.36 -21.64 18.23
CA LYS A 232 3.76 -20.24 18.28
C LYS A 232 3.31 -19.65 19.61
N PRO A 233 4.13 -18.83 20.29
CA PRO A 233 3.71 -18.17 21.53
C PRO A 233 2.50 -17.26 21.31
N ASP A 234 1.58 -17.20 22.27
CA ASP A 234 0.38 -16.36 22.22
C ASP A 234 0.71 -14.87 21.99
N ASP A 235 1.80 -14.39 22.59
CA ASP A 235 2.30 -13.02 22.40
C ASP A 235 2.64 -12.71 20.93
N PHE A 236 3.19 -13.70 20.22
CA PHE A 236 3.49 -13.55 18.80
C PHE A 236 2.21 -13.53 17.96
N ILE A 237 1.22 -14.34 18.31
CA ILE A 237 -0.09 -14.33 17.64
C ILE A 237 -0.77 -12.96 17.82
N ASN A 238 -0.75 -12.42 19.03
CA ASN A 238 -1.27 -11.08 19.33
C ASN A 238 -0.54 -9.98 18.54
N PHE A 239 0.80 -10.04 18.47
CA PHE A 239 1.57 -9.11 17.64
C PHE A 239 1.21 -9.23 16.15
N LYS A 240 1.00 -10.46 15.66
CA LYS A 240 0.60 -10.70 14.27
C LYS A 240 -0.79 -10.13 13.98
N ILE A 241 -1.76 -10.29 14.89
CA ILE A 241 -3.09 -9.67 14.78
C ILE A 241 -2.95 -8.15 14.74
N PHE A 242 -2.16 -7.55 15.64
CA PHE A 242 -1.89 -6.12 15.64
C PHE A 242 -1.30 -5.65 14.29
N ALA A 243 -0.24 -6.30 13.83
CA ALA A 243 0.43 -5.97 12.57
C ALA A 243 -0.54 -6.07 11.38
N CYS A 244 -1.40 -7.09 11.39
CA CYS A 244 -2.44 -7.30 10.40
C CYS A 244 -3.48 -6.17 10.39
N CYS A 245 -4.04 -5.82 11.55
CA CYS A 245 -4.96 -4.69 11.71
C CYS A 245 -4.31 -3.37 11.29
N TRP A 246 -3.05 -3.17 11.67
CA TRP A 246 -2.29 -1.97 11.39
C TRP A 246 -2.15 -1.76 9.88
N ILE A 247 -1.68 -2.75 9.13
CA ILE A 247 -1.51 -2.60 7.67
C ILE A 247 -2.85 -2.33 6.95
N ARG A 248 -4.01 -2.75 7.49
CA ARG A 248 -5.33 -2.43 6.90
C ARG A 248 -5.66 -0.95 6.95
N LEU A 249 -5.13 -0.22 7.93
CA LEU A 249 -5.30 1.24 8.03
C LEU A 249 -4.47 2.03 7.01
N LEU A 250 -3.59 1.38 6.24
CA LEU A 250 -2.81 2.08 5.22
C LEU A 250 -3.68 2.77 4.16
N GLY A 251 -4.79 2.13 3.75
CA GLY A 251 -5.76 2.73 2.83
C GLY A 251 -6.42 3.99 3.40
N PHE A 252 -6.82 3.96 4.67
CA PHE A 252 -7.31 5.11 5.43
C PHE A 252 -6.26 6.23 5.46
N ALA A 253 -5.04 5.93 5.91
CA ALA A 253 -3.97 6.92 6.04
C ALA A 253 -3.63 7.58 4.71
N ASN A 254 -3.54 6.80 3.63
CA ASN A 254 -3.33 7.33 2.28
C ASN A 254 -4.53 8.14 1.77
N SER A 255 -5.76 7.73 2.09
CA SER A 255 -6.96 8.49 1.72
C SER A 255 -7.02 9.85 2.41
N VAL A 256 -6.64 9.92 3.68
CA VAL A 256 -6.51 11.18 4.44
C VAL A 256 -5.40 12.03 3.85
N ALA A 257 -4.19 11.47 3.71
CA ALA A 257 -3.01 12.20 3.28
C ALA A 257 -3.13 12.71 1.83
N TYR A 258 -3.48 11.84 0.88
CA TYR A 258 -3.55 12.20 -0.55
C TYR A 258 -4.93 12.73 -0.95
N GLY A 259 -6.01 12.12 -0.47
CA GLY A 259 -7.35 12.35 -1.00
C GLY A 259 -8.10 13.51 -0.36
N ILE A 260 -8.12 13.57 0.97
CA ILE A 260 -8.97 14.52 1.71
C ILE A 260 -8.30 15.88 1.83
N THR A 261 -7.03 15.93 2.23
CA THR A 261 -6.33 17.20 2.51
C THR A 261 -6.13 18.10 1.29
N GLY A 262 -6.23 17.58 0.05
CA GLY A 262 -6.21 18.37 -1.18
C GLY A 262 -4.86 19.06 -1.49
N HIS A 263 -3.90 19.03 -0.57
CA HIS A 263 -2.59 19.67 -0.72
C HIS A 263 -1.79 19.14 -1.91
N PHE A 264 -2.04 17.90 -2.32
CA PHE A 264 -1.39 17.32 -3.49
C PHE A 264 -1.87 17.94 -4.80
N GLN A 265 -3.14 18.38 -4.87
CA GLN A 265 -3.79 18.89 -6.09
C GLN A 265 -3.57 20.39 -6.33
N GLN A 266 -3.39 21.17 -5.27
CA GLN A 266 -3.08 22.60 -5.37
C GLN A 266 -1.67 22.86 -5.96
N ARG A 267 -0.81 21.84 -6.02
CA ARG A 267 0.60 21.95 -6.41
C ARG A 267 0.83 22.15 -7.91
N GLY A 268 -0.13 21.77 -8.76
CA GLY A 268 -0.05 22.07 -10.20
C GLY A 268 -0.03 23.58 -10.50
N GLY A 269 -0.58 24.41 -9.62
CA GLY A 269 -0.61 25.87 -9.79
C GLY A 269 0.66 26.61 -9.38
N TYR A 270 1.52 26.00 -8.56
CA TYR A 270 2.76 26.64 -8.08
C TYR A 270 3.99 26.31 -8.95
N ALA A 271 3.83 25.50 -10.00
CA ALA A 271 4.92 25.07 -10.89
C ALA A 271 5.36 26.12 -11.93
N SER A 272 4.90 27.36 -11.82
CA SER A 272 5.45 28.48 -12.59
C SER A 272 5.57 29.69 -11.68
N PRO A 273 6.80 30.17 -11.39
CA PRO A 273 6.94 31.56 -11.00
C PRO A 273 6.30 32.38 -12.12
N LYS A 274 5.39 33.28 -11.78
CA LYS A 274 5.05 34.36 -12.69
C LYS A 274 6.34 35.15 -12.87
N VAL A 275 6.96 35.00 -14.04
CA VAL A 275 8.02 35.89 -14.52
C VAL A 275 7.42 37.27 -14.70
#